data_AF-A0A845U262-F1
#
_entry.id   AF-A0A845U262-F1
#
_cell.length_a   1.000
_cell.length_b   1.000
_cell.length_c   1.000
_cell.angle_alpha   90.00
_cell.angle_beta   90.00
_cell.angle_gamma   90.00
#
_symmetry.space_group_name_H-M   'P 1'
#
loop_
_entity.id
_entity.type
_entity.pdbx_description
1 polymer ?
#
loop_
_entity_poly.entity_id
_entity_poly.type
_entity_poly.pdbx_seq_one_letter_code
_entity_poly.pdbx_strand_id
1 'polypeptide(L)'
;MKVRHYRPEDEPALRELHRKQGLAYELPDINDPIFMTKLVLEDDHGRPVMAILARVSCELYLLGDPQAGTPRERLASFLALHGIAERELRSRGLEDGTCWLPPKIEKAFGRRLGKLGWIRDPWPSYSRRIL
;
A
#
# COMPACT_ATOMS: atom_id res chain seq x y z
N MET A 1 26.88 -9.26 -14.09
CA MET A 1 25.65 -8.87 -13.37
C MET A 1 25.95 -8.72 -11.90
N LYS A 2 25.42 -7.68 -11.24
CA LYS A 2 25.68 -7.39 -9.82
C LYS A 2 24.45 -6.81 -9.13
N VAL A 3 24.17 -7.24 -7.90
CA VAL A 3 23.14 -6.63 -7.04
C VAL A 3 23.80 -5.61 -6.11
N ARG A 4 23.19 -4.43 -5.98
CA ARG A 4 23.62 -3.39 -5.03
C ARG A 4 22.43 -2.60 -4.51
N HIS A 5 22.68 -1.79 -3.47
CA HIS A 5 21.72 -0.78 -3.05
C HIS A 5 21.51 0.27 -4.15
N TYR A 6 20.25 0.70 -4.26
CA TYR A 6 19.85 1.86 -5.04
C TYR A 6 20.63 3.10 -4.60
N ARG A 7 20.87 3.99 -5.56
CA ARG A 7 21.39 5.33 -5.35
C ARG A 7 20.48 6.34 -6.05
N PRO A 8 20.39 7.59 -5.58
CA PRO A 8 19.54 8.61 -6.20
C PRO A 8 19.76 8.76 -7.71
N GLU A 9 20.98 8.54 -8.21
CA GLU A 9 21.32 8.63 -9.63
C GLU A 9 20.67 7.54 -10.50
N ASP A 10 20.16 6.46 -9.89
CA ASP A 10 19.43 5.41 -10.60
C ASP A 10 18.00 5.81 -10.96
N GLU A 11 17.46 6.87 -10.33
CA GLU A 11 16.04 7.27 -10.45
C GLU A 11 15.57 7.45 -11.90
N PRO A 12 16.31 8.15 -12.79
CA PRO A 12 15.89 8.31 -14.18
C PRO A 12 15.85 6.98 -14.92
N ALA A 13 16.79 6.06 -14.63
CA ALA A 13 16.83 4.74 -15.24
C ALA A 13 15.65 3.88 -14.78
N LEU A 14 15.29 3.92 -13.48
CA LEU A 14 14.15 3.18 -12.96
C LEU A 14 12.81 3.74 -13.47
N ARG A 15 12.68 5.07 -13.64
CA ARG A 15 11.51 5.67 -14.31
C ARG A 15 11.36 5.20 -15.75
N GLU A 16 12.46 5.12 -16.48
CA GLU A 16 12.44 4.63 -17.86
C GLU A 16 12.11 3.12 -17.93
N LEU A 17 12.60 2.31 -16.98
CA LEU A 17 12.19 0.91 -16.85
C LEU A 17 10.69 0.79 -16.59
N HIS A 18 10.14 1.56 -15.66
CA HIS A 18 8.69 1.59 -15.38
C HIS A 18 7.89 1.99 -16.64
N ARG A 19 8.32 3.04 -17.35
CA ARG A 19 7.69 3.48 -18.60
C ARG A 19 7.70 2.37 -19.67
N LYS A 20 8.81 1.65 -19.82
CA LYS A 20 8.94 0.51 -20.74
C LYS A 20 8.06 -0.68 -20.36
N GLN A 21 7.82 -0.91 -19.06
CA GLN A 21 6.90 -1.95 -18.60
C GLN A 21 5.45 -1.65 -18.97
N GLY A 22 5.10 -0.36 -19.14
CA GLY A 22 3.76 0.05 -19.59
C GLY A 22 2.65 -0.29 -18.59
N LEU A 23 2.99 -0.39 -17.30
CA LEU A 23 2.04 -0.69 -16.23
C LEU A 23 1.20 0.55 -15.93
N ALA A 24 -0.07 0.36 -15.58
CA ALA A 24 -1.01 1.46 -15.39
C ALA A 24 -0.95 2.11 -14.00
N TYR A 25 -0.10 1.63 -13.09
CA TYR A 25 0.10 2.26 -11.78
C TYR A 25 1.13 3.37 -11.86
N GLU A 26 1.04 4.34 -10.95
CA GLU A 26 2.03 5.40 -10.83
C GLU A 26 3.26 4.90 -10.07
N LEU A 27 4.46 5.18 -10.60
CA LEU A 27 5.69 4.90 -9.89
C LEU A 27 5.83 5.88 -8.71
N PRO A 28 5.81 5.40 -7.46
CA PRO A 28 5.95 6.27 -6.27
C PRO A 28 7.30 6.97 -6.26
N ASP A 29 7.44 8.00 -5.42
CA ASP A 29 8.75 8.62 -5.18
C ASP A 29 9.70 7.61 -4.54
N ILE A 30 10.64 7.11 -5.35
CA ILE A 30 11.63 6.11 -4.92
C ILE A 30 12.54 6.69 -3.84
N ASN A 31 12.70 8.01 -3.75
CA ASN A 31 13.56 8.63 -2.74
C ASN A 31 12.88 8.74 -1.37
N ASP A 32 11.57 8.49 -1.28
CA ASP A 32 10.85 8.57 -0.02
C ASP A 32 11.46 7.61 1.04
N PRO A 33 11.70 8.08 2.28
CA PRO A 33 12.21 7.26 3.38
C PRO A 33 11.29 6.10 3.79
N ILE A 34 10.02 6.10 3.40
CA ILE A 34 9.07 5.00 3.66
C ILE A 34 9.49 3.68 2.99
N PHE A 35 10.39 3.74 2.00
CA PHE A 35 11.01 2.56 1.40
C PHE A 35 12.19 2.06 2.22
N MET A 36 12.01 0.93 2.92
CA MET A 36 13.04 0.29 3.75
C MET A 36 14.13 -0.43 2.96
N THR A 37 13.80 -1.00 1.80
CA THR A 37 14.75 -1.73 0.96
C THR A 37 14.64 -1.27 -0.46
N LYS A 38 15.77 -0.86 -1.06
CA LYS A 38 15.87 -0.46 -2.46
C LYS A 38 17.10 -1.16 -3.04
N LEU A 39 16.88 -2.18 -3.87
CA LEU A 39 17.95 -2.96 -4.50
C LEU A 39 17.83 -2.88 -6.02
N VAL A 40 18.98 -2.77 -6.68
CA VAL A 40 19.12 -2.70 -8.13
C VAL A 40 20.02 -3.84 -8.59
N LEU A 41 19.62 -4.49 -9.68
CA LEU A 41 20.44 -5.40 -10.46
C LEU A 41 21.04 -4.63 -11.64
N GLU A 42 22.35 -4.68 -11.78
CA GLU A 42 23.08 -4.08 -12.89
C GLU A 42 23.55 -5.14 -13.90
N ASP A 43 23.58 -4.74 -15.18
CA ASP A 43 24.29 -5.46 -16.23
C ASP A 43 25.82 -5.29 -16.12
N ASP A 44 26.57 -5.88 -17.04
CA ASP A 44 28.04 -5.81 -17.04
C ASP A 44 28.59 -4.42 -17.37
N HIS A 45 27.73 -3.49 -17.84
CA HIS A 45 28.06 -2.10 -18.10
C HIS A 45 27.68 -1.18 -16.93
N GLY A 46 27.22 -1.74 -15.80
CA GLY A 46 26.80 -0.97 -14.62
C GLY A 46 25.45 -0.28 -14.80
N ARG A 47 24.63 -0.69 -15.77
CA ARG A 47 23.30 -0.10 -16.00
C ARG A 47 22.24 -0.85 -15.20
N PRO A 48 21.35 -0.15 -14.46
CA PRO A 48 20.17 -0.77 -13.85
C PRO A 48 19.31 -1.48 -14.89
N VAL A 49 19.07 -2.77 -14.70
CA VAL A 49 18.18 -3.59 -15.54
C VAL A 49 16.96 -4.11 -14.80
N MET A 50 16.99 -4.12 -13.46
CA MET A 50 15.88 -4.52 -12.61
C MET A 50 16.03 -3.87 -11.23
N ALA A 51 14.91 -3.62 -10.55
CA ALA A 51 14.92 -3.17 -9.16
C ALA A 51 13.80 -3.85 -8.36
N ILE A 52 14.04 -4.02 -7.06
CA ILE A 52 13.00 -4.36 -6.09
C ILE A 52 13.00 -3.30 -4.98
N LEU A 53 11.82 -2.74 -4.74
CA LEU A 53 11.58 -1.65 -3.79
C LEU A 53 10.56 -2.14 -2.76
N ALA A 54 10.90 -2.07 -1.47
CA ALA A 54 10.03 -2.47 -0.38
C ALA A 54 9.61 -1.25 0.43
N ARG A 55 8.32 -0.91 0.34
CA ARG A 55 7.68 0.19 1.07
C ARG A 55 7.08 -0.30 2.38
N VAL A 56 7.20 0.48 3.45
CA VAL A 56 6.39 0.30 4.66
C VAL A 56 4.95 0.63 4.32
N SER A 57 4.07 -0.34 4.51
CA SER A 57 2.63 -0.14 4.46
C SER A 57 2.03 -0.46 5.82
N CYS A 58 0.82 0.05 6.08
CA CYS A 58 0.03 -0.34 7.23
C CYS A 58 -1.17 -1.18 6.79
N GLU A 59 -1.48 -2.22 7.57
CA GLU A 59 -2.67 -3.03 7.39
C GLU A 59 -3.65 -2.72 8.53
N LEU A 60 -4.89 -2.42 8.17
CA LEU A 60 -5.94 -2.04 9.10
C LEU A 60 -6.89 -3.20 9.34
N TYR A 61 -7.14 -3.44 10.62
CA TYR A 61 -8.12 -4.41 11.12
C TYR A 61 -9.25 -3.66 11.80
N LEU A 62 -10.50 -4.01 11.45
CA LEU A 62 -11.67 -3.59 12.19
C LEU A 62 -12.24 -4.79 12.94
N LEU A 63 -12.22 -4.71 14.26
CA LEU A 63 -12.88 -5.66 15.15
C LEU A 63 -14.10 -4.98 15.75
N GLY A 64 -15.27 -5.59 15.62
CA GLY A 64 -16.52 -5.07 16.15
C GLY A 64 -17.35 -6.19 16.74
N ASP A 65 -17.84 -5.98 17.97
CA ASP A 65 -18.80 -6.89 18.59
C ASP A 65 -20.16 -6.79 17.86
N PRO A 66 -20.67 -7.89 17.27
CA PRO A 66 -21.96 -7.88 16.61
C PRO A 66 -23.15 -7.63 17.56
N GLN A 67 -22.97 -7.85 18.87
CA GLN A 67 -24.00 -7.65 19.89
C GLN A 67 -23.99 -6.24 20.50
N ALA A 68 -22.96 -5.44 20.24
CA ALA A 68 -22.89 -4.08 20.74
C ALA A 68 -23.94 -3.19 20.05
N GLY A 69 -24.94 -2.76 20.82
CA GLY A 69 -25.98 -1.81 20.39
C GLY A 69 -26.75 -2.22 19.13
N THR A 70 -27.36 -1.23 18.49
CA THR A 70 -28.08 -1.36 17.24
C THR A 70 -27.13 -1.25 16.03
N PRO A 71 -27.54 -1.73 14.84
CA PRO A 71 -26.75 -1.55 13.62
C PRO A 71 -26.39 -0.08 13.31
N ARG A 72 -27.27 0.86 13.67
CA ARG A 72 -27.05 2.30 13.48
C ARG A 72 -25.96 2.83 14.41
N GLU A 73 -25.99 2.43 15.67
CA GLU A 73 -24.98 2.80 16.66
C GLU A 73 -23.61 2.22 16.29
N ARG A 74 -23.54 0.95 15.88
CA ARG A 74 -22.28 0.36 15.40
C ARG A 74 -21.70 1.10 14.21
N LEU A 75 -22.55 1.54 13.28
CA LEU A 75 -22.10 2.34 12.14
C LEU A 75 -21.55 3.70 12.60
N ALA A 76 -22.22 4.38 13.53
CA ALA A 76 -21.73 5.64 14.08
C ALA A 76 -20.37 5.46 14.79
N SER A 77 -20.23 4.41 15.60
CA SER A 77 -18.96 4.05 16.25
C SER A 77 -17.85 3.75 15.24
N PHE A 78 -18.15 2.99 14.18
CA PHE A 78 -17.19 2.74 13.10
C PHE A 78 -16.71 4.04 12.45
N LEU A 79 -17.61 4.96 12.10
CA LEU A 79 -17.24 6.23 11.45
C LEU A 79 -16.37 7.10 12.37
N ALA A 80 -16.70 7.15 13.67
CA ALA A 80 -15.89 7.86 14.65
C ALA A 80 -14.48 7.26 14.77
N LEU A 81 -14.39 5.92 14.90
CA LEU A 81 -13.11 5.21 14.97
C LEU A 81 -12.28 5.38 13.70
N HIS A 82 -12.91 5.25 12.53
CA HIS A 82 -12.23 5.42 11.24
C HIS A 82 -11.60 6.80 11.09
N GLY A 83 -12.33 7.86 11.42
CA GLY A 83 -11.79 9.23 11.35
C GLY A 83 -10.69 9.52 12.39
N ILE A 84 -10.77 8.92 13.58
CA ILE A 84 -9.71 9.03 14.59
C ILE A 84 -8.45 8.30 14.10
N ALA A 85 -8.62 7.06 13.64
CA ALA A 85 -7.51 6.25 13.13
C ALA A 85 -6.81 6.93 11.95
N GLU A 86 -7.55 7.53 11.01
CA GLU A 86 -6.95 8.27 9.90
C GLU A 86 -6.02 9.40 10.39
N ARG A 87 -6.49 10.22 11.33
CA ARG A 87 -5.66 11.31 11.89
C ARG A 87 -4.42 10.78 12.60
N GLU A 88 -4.55 9.67 13.32
CA GLU A 88 -3.43 9.04 14.00
C GLU A 88 -2.40 8.50 13.00
N LEU A 89 -2.82 7.79 11.96
CA LEU A 89 -1.93 7.27 10.93
C LEU A 89 -1.21 8.41 10.19
N ARG A 90 -1.92 9.48 9.83
CA ARG A 90 -1.31 10.67 9.23
C ARG A 90 -0.27 11.31 10.14
N SER A 91 -0.54 11.40 11.45
CA SER A 91 0.43 11.96 12.42
C SER A 91 1.71 11.14 12.54
N ARG A 92 1.68 9.87 12.13
CA ARG A 92 2.82 8.95 12.07
C ARG A 92 3.53 8.96 10.71
N GLY A 93 3.12 9.84 9.79
CA GLY A 93 3.69 9.94 8.44
C GLY A 93 3.24 8.84 7.48
N LEU A 94 2.15 8.12 7.79
CA LEU A 94 1.59 7.12 6.88
C LEU A 94 0.67 7.81 5.87
N GLU A 95 0.93 7.56 4.59
CA GLU A 95 0.17 8.14 3.49
C GLU A 95 -1.04 7.29 3.10
N ASP A 96 -0.95 5.97 3.32
CA ASP A 96 -1.97 5.01 2.94
C ASP A 96 -2.01 3.81 3.90
N GLY A 97 -3.05 2.98 3.69
CA GLY A 97 -3.22 1.74 4.41
C GLY A 97 -4.10 0.77 3.62
N THR A 98 -3.93 -0.52 3.89
CA THR A 98 -4.68 -1.59 3.25
C THR A 98 -5.62 -2.25 4.25
N CYS A 99 -6.76 -2.76 3.78
CA CYS A 99 -7.57 -3.68 4.57
C CYS A 99 -8.09 -4.79 3.66
N TRP A 100 -8.10 -6.01 4.18
CA TRP A 100 -8.57 -7.18 3.46
C TRP A 100 -9.99 -7.52 3.89
N LEU A 101 -10.90 -7.58 2.92
CA LEU A 101 -12.30 -7.93 3.17
C LEU A 101 -12.58 -9.36 2.73
N PRO A 102 -13.17 -10.20 3.58
CA PRO A 102 -13.75 -11.47 3.14
C PRO A 102 -14.79 -11.23 2.02
N PRO A 103 -14.89 -12.09 1.00
CA PRO A 103 -15.77 -11.87 -0.15
C PRO A 103 -17.25 -11.63 0.21
N LYS A 104 -17.73 -12.22 1.31
CA LYS A 104 -19.11 -12.02 1.79
C LYS A 104 -19.32 -10.61 2.39
N ILE A 105 -18.28 -10.04 3.00
CA ILE A 105 -18.32 -8.72 3.64
C ILE A 105 -18.15 -7.62 2.60
N GLU A 106 -17.25 -7.82 1.63
CA GLU A 106 -16.94 -6.85 0.56
C GLU A 106 -18.19 -6.37 -0.18
N LYS A 107 -19.12 -7.29 -0.50
CA LYS A 107 -20.37 -6.97 -1.21
C LYS A 107 -21.23 -5.90 -0.54
N ALA A 108 -21.20 -5.78 0.78
CA ALA A 108 -22.01 -4.80 1.51
C ALA A 108 -21.14 -3.68 2.08
N PHE A 109 -20.05 -4.04 2.74
CA PHE A 109 -19.18 -3.11 3.45
C PHE A 109 -18.22 -2.36 2.51
N GLY A 110 -17.79 -2.97 1.40
CA GLY A 110 -16.91 -2.36 0.42
C GLY A 110 -17.51 -1.08 -0.19
N ARG A 111 -18.81 -1.06 -0.48
CA ARG A 111 -19.50 0.17 -0.92
C ARG A 111 -19.42 1.30 0.09
N ARG A 112 -19.41 0.98 1.39
CA ARG A 112 -19.29 1.98 2.46
C ARG A 112 -17.87 2.52 2.54
N LEU A 113 -16.87 1.64 2.44
CA LEU A 113 -15.47 2.04 2.39
C LEU A 113 -15.20 2.94 1.17
N GLY A 114 -15.77 2.63 0.01
CA GLY A 114 -15.67 3.50 -1.17
C GLY A 114 -16.18 4.94 -0.93
N LYS A 115 -17.27 5.09 -0.17
CA LYS A 115 -17.78 6.42 0.23
C LYS A 115 -16.86 7.17 1.21
N LEU A 116 -15.95 6.46 1.87
CA LEU A 116 -14.94 6.99 2.78
C LEU A 116 -13.58 7.17 2.10
N GLY A 117 -13.52 7.09 0.76
CA GLY A 117 -12.29 7.31 -0.02
C GLY A 117 -11.41 6.07 -0.19
N TRP A 118 -11.82 4.90 0.29
CA TRP A 118 -11.09 3.66 0.02
C TRP A 118 -11.23 3.25 -1.44
N ILE A 119 -10.13 2.80 -2.02
CA ILE A 119 -10.08 2.33 -3.41
C ILE A 119 -9.98 0.80 -3.41
N ARG A 120 -10.84 0.15 -4.20
CA ARG A 120 -10.71 -1.29 -4.47
C ARG A 120 -9.81 -1.45 -5.67
N ASP A 121 -8.55 -1.76 -5.39
CA ASP A 121 -7.54 -1.99 -6.41
C ASP A 121 -7.90 -3.24 -7.27
N PRO A 122 -7.78 -3.18 -8.62
CA PRO A 122 -8.11 -4.30 -9.50
C PRO A 122 -6.99 -5.36 -9.57
N TRP A 123 -5.79 -5.05 -9.09
CA TRP A 123 -4.62 -5.91 -9.17
C TRP A 123 -4.71 -7.02 -8.10
N PRO A 124 -4.39 -8.27 -8.47
CA PRO A 124 -4.34 -9.35 -7.51
C PRO A 124 -3.19 -9.12 -6.52
N SER A 125 -3.48 -9.32 -5.22
CA SER A 125 -2.44 -9.30 -4.19
C SER A 125 -1.95 -10.70 -3.87
N TYR A 126 -0.63 -10.84 -3.74
CA TYR A 126 0.04 -12.05 -3.29
C TYR A 126 0.77 -11.74 -1.99
N SER A 127 0.57 -12.59 -0.99
CA SER A 127 1.21 -12.46 0.32
C SER A 127 2.15 -13.64 0.58
N ARG A 128 3.31 -13.36 1.18
CA ARG A 128 4.26 -14.38 1.60
C ARG A 128 4.74 -14.07 3.02
N ARG A 129 4.81 -15.11 3.85
CA ARG A 129 5.43 -15.03 5.17
C ARG A 129 6.96 -15.06 5.03
N ILE A 130 7.63 -14.07 5.61
CA ILE A 130 9.10 -13.90 5.51
C ILE A 130 9.83 -14.53 6.72
N LEU A 131 9.16 -14.63 7.87
CA LEU A 131 9.66 -15.23 9.12
C LEU A 131 8.65 -16.22 9.69
#